data_AF-A0A950GMR0-F1
#
_entry.id   AF-A0A950GMR0-F1
#
_cell.length_a   1.000
_cell.length_b   1.000
_cell.length_c   1.000
_cell.angle_alpha   90.00
_cell.angle_beta   90.00
_cell.angle_gamma   90.00
#
_symmetry.space_group_name_H-M   'P 1'
#
loop_
_entity.id
_entity.type
_entity.pdbx_description
1 polymer ?
#
loop_
_entity_poly.entity_id
_entity_poly.type
_entity_poly.pdbx_seq_one_letter_code
_entity_poly.pdbx_strand_id
1 'polypeptide(L)'
;MKRRQFLAASTLGASAFALASPALAQTSPEVKWRLTSSFPNSFDIVQETAKVFATAVAAATDGRFQIEVFASGEIKPGLQALEAVQSGEIEVAHTALNLFSTHEPALAFATGVPFGLNARQQASWWTEGGGRELIDEVLKPFGAVALACGNTGAQMGGWFRKEVKTPADFNEL
;
A
#
# COMPACT_ATOMS: atom_id res chain seq x y z
N MET A 1 17.80 -39.91 59.15
CA MET A 1 17.62 -38.45 59.21
C MET A 1 16.69 -38.02 58.07
N LYS A 2 15.64 -37.25 58.40
CA LYS A 2 14.38 -37.14 57.64
C LYS A 2 14.46 -36.12 56.49
N ARG A 3 14.64 -36.59 55.25
CA ARG A 3 14.58 -35.77 54.01
C ARG A 3 13.20 -35.14 53.73
N ARG A 4 12.14 -35.60 54.41
CA ARG A 4 10.77 -35.08 54.27
C ARG A 4 10.45 -33.83 55.09
N GLN A 5 11.34 -33.37 55.96
CA GLN A 5 11.12 -32.15 56.75
C GLN A 5 11.58 -30.87 56.06
N PHE A 6 12.35 -30.96 54.96
CA PHE A 6 12.79 -29.78 54.21
C PHE A 6 11.73 -29.19 53.27
N LEU A 7 10.68 -29.95 52.94
CA LEU A 7 9.54 -29.47 52.15
C LEU A 7 8.43 -28.84 53.00
N ALA A 8 8.50 -28.93 54.32
CA ALA A 8 7.49 -28.41 55.24
C ALA A 8 7.88 -27.09 55.92
N ALA A 9 9.09 -26.57 55.64
CA ALA A 9 9.65 -25.41 56.33
C ALA A 9 9.70 -24.12 55.47
N SER A 10 9.04 -24.08 54.31
CA SER A 10 9.00 -22.89 53.44
C SER A 10 7.68 -22.13 53.47
N THR A 11 6.75 -22.45 54.37
CA THR A 11 5.44 -21.77 54.49
C THR A 11 5.45 -20.48 55.33
N LEU A 12 6.61 -19.98 55.75
CA LEU A 12 6.73 -18.74 56.51
C LEU A 12 7.87 -17.88 55.94
N GLY A 13 7.59 -17.17 54.84
CA GLY A 13 8.53 -16.20 54.28
C GLY A 13 8.58 -16.10 52.75
N ALA A 14 7.48 -16.39 52.05
CA ALA A 14 7.39 -15.98 50.65
C ALA A 14 6.90 -14.52 50.61
N SER A 15 7.85 -13.59 50.64
CA SER A 15 7.65 -12.28 50.01
C SER A 15 6.96 -12.51 48.66
N ALA A 16 5.86 -11.80 48.42
CA ALA A 16 5.18 -11.78 47.14
C ALA A 16 6.12 -11.21 46.06
N PHE A 17 7.11 -11.99 45.63
CA PHE A 17 7.56 -11.91 44.27
C PHE A 17 6.36 -12.39 43.46
N ALA A 18 5.54 -11.44 43.03
CA ALA A 18 4.82 -11.61 41.79
C ALA A 18 5.89 -12.05 40.78
N LEU A 19 5.99 -13.36 40.53
CA LEU A 19 6.60 -13.85 39.32
C LEU A 19 5.82 -13.11 38.25
N ALA A 20 6.45 -12.09 37.67
CA ALA A 20 5.92 -11.44 36.49
C ALA A 20 5.69 -12.61 35.53
N SER A 21 4.43 -13.02 35.35
CA SER A 21 4.06 -13.86 34.24
C SER A 21 4.68 -13.15 33.05
N PRO A 22 5.60 -13.79 32.29
CA PRO A 22 6.12 -13.15 31.11
C PRO A 22 4.87 -12.71 30.35
N ALA A 23 4.76 -11.41 30.09
CA ALA A 23 3.76 -10.91 29.18
C ALA A 23 3.97 -11.78 27.95
N LEU A 24 3.07 -12.73 27.69
CA LEU A 24 3.05 -13.44 26.44
C LEU A 24 2.92 -12.31 25.45
N ALA A 25 4.04 -11.97 24.79
CA ALA A 25 4.06 -10.95 23.77
C ALA A 25 2.90 -11.32 22.87
N GLN A 26 1.85 -10.50 22.87
CA GLN A 26 0.63 -10.79 22.13
C GLN A 26 1.08 -10.84 20.68
N THR A 27 1.33 -12.04 20.18
CA THR A 27 1.90 -12.25 18.86
C THR A 27 0.89 -11.63 17.91
N SER A 28 1.34 -10.66 17.12
CA SER A 28 0.48 -10.05 16.10
C SER A 28 -0.09 -11.18 15.23
N PRO A 29 -1.38 -11.12 14.85
CA PRO A 29 -1.98 -12.17 14.04
C PRO A 29 -1.23 -12.32 12.72
N GLU A 30 -1.22 -13.53 12.17
CA GLU A 30 -0.79 -13.74 10.80
C GLU A 30 -1.84 -13.16 9.85
N VAL A 31 -1.38 -12.34 8.90
CA VAL A 31 -2.22 -11.67 7.89
C VAL A 31 -1.72 -12.07 6.51
N LYS A 32 -2.64 -12.49 5.65
CA LYS A 32 -2.37 -12.80 4.24
C LYS A 32 -3.31 -11.98 3.38
N TRP A 33 -2.77 -11.03 2.65
CA TRP A 33 -3.50 -10.20 1.70
C TRP A 33 -3.05 -10.48 0.28
N ARG A 34 -3.89 -10.10 -0.65
CA ARG A 34 -3.62 -10.10 -2.07
C ARG A 34 -3.60 -8.66 -2.56
N LEU A 35 -2.74 -8.38 -3.52
CA LEU A 35 -2.59 -7.08 -4.15
C LEU A 35 -2.75 -7.27 -5.65
N THR A 36 -3.70 -6.57 -6.26
CA THR A 36 -3.83 -6.54 -7.72
C THR A 36 -3.27 -5.24 -8.28
N SER A 37 -2.36 -5.35 -9.25
CA SER A 37 -1.74 -4.23 -9.95
C SER A 37 -2.59 -3.83 -11.15
N SER A 38 -2.82 -2.52 -11.34
CA SER A 38 -3.47 -2.02 -12.57
C SER A 38 -2.61 -2.18 -13.82
N PHE A 39 -1.34 -2.56 -13.67
CA PHE A 39 -0.37 -2.62 -14.74
C PHE A 39 -0.09 -4.08 -15.14
N PRO A 40 0.22 -4.35 -16.42
CA PRO A 40 0.63 -5.69 -16.86
C PRO A 40 2.07 -6.01 -16.45
N ASN A 41 2.47 -7.28 -16.59
CA ASN A 41 3.84 -7.73 -16.32
C ASN A 41 4.91 -7.08 -17.20
N SER A 42 4.53 -6.52 -18.36
CA SER A 42 5.45 -5.78 -19.22
C SER A 42 5.88 -4.42 -18.65
N PHE A 43 5.21 -3.92 -17.61
CA PHE A 43 5.59 -2.71 -16.89
C PHE A 43 6.49 -3.10 -15.70
N ASP A 44 7.67 -3.64 -16.01
CA ASP A 44 8.60 -4.25 -15.06
C ASP A 44 8.89 -3.39 -13.83
N ILE A 45 9.33 -2.14 -13.99
CA ILE A 45 9.66 -1.23 -12.88
C ILE A 45 8.44 -0.97 -11.97
N VAL A 46 7.27 -0.86 -12.59
CA VAL A 46 6.01 -0.61 -11.86
C VAL A 46 5.58 -1.87 -11.10
N GLN A 47 5.76 -3.07 -11.68
CA GLN A 47 5.52 -4.32 -10.95
C GLN A 47 6.51 -4.52 -9.80
N GLU A 48 7.79 -4.22 -10.03
CA GLU A 48 8.81 -4.33 -8.99
C GLU A 48 8.50 -3.40 -7.81
N THR A 49 7.91 -2.22 -8.06
CA THR A 49 7.47 -1.31 -6.98
C THR A 49 6.46 -1.99 -6.05
N ALA A 50 5.47 -2.71 -6.59
CA ALA A 50 4.49 -3.45 -5.78
C ALA A 50 5.15 -4.60 -4.98
N LYS A 51 6.12 -5.30 -5.57
CA LYS A 51 6.86 -6.39 -4.90
C LYS A 51 7.77 -5.88 -3.80
N VAL A 52 8.41 -4.73 -3.99
CA VAL A 52 9.22 -4.06 -2.97
C VAL A 52 8.34 -3.68 -1.78
N PHE A 53 7.14 -3.15 -2.01
CA PHE A 53 6.17 -2.89 -0.95
C PHE A 53 5.79 -4.17 -0.19
N ALA A 54 5.39 -5.23 -0.88
CA ALA A 54 5.03 -6.51 -0.26
C ALA A 54 6.19 -7.10 0.56
N THR A 55 7.42 -7.02 0.03
CA THR A 55 8.64 -7.48 0.69
C THR A 55 8.96 -6.66 1.93
N ALA A 56 8.80 -5.33 1.87
CA ALA A 56 9.02 -4.45 3.00
C ALA A 56 8.03 -4.73 4.14
N VAL A 57 6.76 -5.00 3.81
CA VAL A 57 5.74 -5.39 4.80
C VAL A 57 6.07 -6.72 5.45
N ALA A 58 6.44 -7.73 4.66
CA ALA A 58 6.86 -9.02 5.19
C ALA A 58 8.09 -8.89 6.10
N ALA A 59 9.11 -8.14 5.67
CA ALA A 59 10.33 -7.93 6.45
C ALA A 59 10.06 -7.18 7.77
N ALA A 60 9.21 -6.15 7.75
CA ALA A 60 8.85 -5.37 8.93
C ALA A 60 8.02 -6.15 9.96
N THR A 61 7.45 -7.30 9.57
CA THR A 61 6.53 -8.09 10.40
C THR A 61 7.06 -9.49 10.72
N ASP A 62 8.34 -9.76 10.47
CA ASP A 62 8.95 -11.10 10.57
C ASP A 62 8.19 -12.17 9.77
N GLY A 63 7.64 -11.78 8.61
CA GLY A 63 6.86 -12.64 7.72
C GLY A 63 5.42 -12.92 8.19
N ARG A 64 4.96 -12.30 9.29
CA ARG A 64 3.58 -12.48 9.77
C ARG A 64 2.56 -11.79 8.89
N PHE A 65 2.92 -10.72 8.19
CA PHE A 65 2.06 -10.07 7.21
C PHE A 65 2.62 -10.27 5.80
N GLN A 66 1.95 -11.10 5.02
CA GLN A 66 2.33 -11.42 3.65
C GLN A 66 1.33 -10.84 2.66
N ILE A 67 1.85 -10.28 1.57
CA ILE A 67 1.07 -9.71 0.47
C ILE A 67 1.48 -10.42 -0.81
N GLU A 68 0.55 -11.15 -1.43
CA GLU A 68 0.74 -11.79 -2.73
C GLU A 68 0.38 -10.81 -3.85
N VAL A 69 1.29 -10.62 -4.82
CA VAL A 69 1.16 -9.60 -5.87
C VAL A 69 0.74 -10.24 -7.19
N PHE A 70 -0.35 -9.72 -7.76
CA PHE A 70 -0.94 -10.15 -9.02
C PHE A 70 -0.88 -9.01 -10.04
N ALA A 71 -0.50 -9.32 -11.27
CA ALA A 71 -0.51 -8.37 -12.38
C ALA A 71 -1.93 -8.14 -12.90
N SER A 72 -2.10 -7.07 -13.71
CA SER A 72 -3.37 -6.80 -14.39
C SER A 72 -3.81 -7.99 -15.23
N GLY A 73 -5.04 -8.45 -15.02
CA GLY A 73 -5.66 -9.57 -15.72
C GLY A 73 -5.58 -10.91 -15.00
N GLU A 74 -4.74 -11.06 -13.97
CA GLU A 74 -4.67 -12.29 -13.19
C GLU A 74 -5.84 -12.45 -12.21
N ILE A 75 -6.32 -11.33 -11.64
CA ILE A 75 -7.54 -11.28 -10.81
C ILE A 75 -8.60 -10.42 -11.50
N LYS A 76 -8.26 -9.18 -11.86
CA LYS A 76 -9.13 -8.24 -12.57
C LYS A 76 -8.37 -7.48 -13.66
N PRO A 77 -9.08 -6.98 -14.69
CA PRO A 77 -8.55 -5.93 -15.55
C PRO A 77 -8.07 -4.73 -14.73
N GLY A 78 -6.97 -4.09 -15.13
CA GLY A 78 -6.35 -3.05 -14.32
C GLY A 78 -7.24 -1.84 -14.00
N LEU A 79 -8.17 -1.47 -14.89
CA LEU A 79 -9.14 -0.39 -14.67
C LEU A 79 -10.27 -0.76 -13.68
N GLN A 80 -10.29 -1.99 -13.17
CA GLN A 80 -11.23 -2.47 -12.16
C GLN A 80 -10.55 -2.74 -10.81
N ALA A 81 -9.26 -2.40 -10.66
CA ALA A 81 -8.51 -2.67 -9.43
C ALA A 81 -9.11 -1.97 -8.19
N LEU A 82 -9.54 -0.71 -8.31
CA LEU A 82 -10.17 0.02 -7.21
C LEU A 82 -11.56 -0.55 -6.87
N GLU A 83 -12.34 -0.94 -7.88
CA GLU A 83 -13.64 -1.61 -7.69
C GLU A 83 -13.48 -2.94 -6.93
N ALA A 84 -12.42 -3.70 -7.22
CA ALA A 84 -12.11 -4.94 -6.52
C ALA A 84 -11.80 -4.71 -5.03
N VAL A 85 -11.18 -3.57 -4.69
CA VAL A 85 -10.96 -3.19 -3.28
C VAL A 85 -12.30 -2.80 -2.65
N GLN A 86 -13.10 -1.98 -3.34
CA GLN A 86 -14.39 -1.52 -2.86
C GLN A 86 -15.37 -2.67 -2.59
N SER A 87 -15.34 -3.74 -3.39
CA SER A 87 -16.18 -4.92 -3.20
C SER A 87 -15.65 -5.90 -2.14
N GLY A 88 -14.42 -5.69 -1.64
CA GLY A 88 -13.73 -6.61 -0.74
C GLY A 88 -13.21 -7.88 -1.42
N GLU A 89 -13.17 -7.93 -2.75
CA GLU A 89 -12.62 -9.05 -3.50
C GLU A 89 -11.09 -9.15 -3.39
N ILE A 90 -10.42 -7.99 -3.28
CA ILE A 90 -8.98 -7.86 -3.06
C ILE A 90 -8.73 -6.89 -1.89
N GLU A 91 -7.67 -7.10 -1.12
CA GLU A 91 -7.37 -6.25 0.03
C GLU A 91 -6.57 -5.00 -0.37
N VAL A 92 -5.79 -5.07 -1.45
CA VAL A 92 -4.96 -3.95 -1.93
C VAL A 92 -5.01 -3.82 -3.46
N ALA A 93 -5.08 -2.58 -3.94
CA ALA A 93 -4.81 -2.24 -5.33
C ALA A 93 -3.52 -1.43 -5.44
N HIS A 94 -2.61 -1.84 -6.33
CA HIS A 94 -1.49 -1.00 -6.76
C HIS A 94 -1.84 -0.32 -8.07
N THR A 95 -2.11 0.98 -8.02
CA THR A 95 -2.69 1.71 -9.15
C THR A 95 -2.29 3.17 -9.18
N ALA A 96 -2.47 3.81 -10.34
CA ALA A 96 -2.49 5.25 -10.46
C ALA A 96 -3.95 5.72 -10.35
N LEU A 97 -4.26 6.51 -9.32
CA LEU A 97 -5.64 6.94 -9.03
C LEU A 97 -6.26 7.81 -10.14
N ASN A 98 -5.46 8.46 -10.99
CA ASN A 98 -5.97 9.16 -12.16
C ASN A 98 -6.65 8.23 -13.19
N LEU A 99 -6.43 6.91 -13.16
CA LEU A 99 -7.16 5.95 -14.00
C LEU A 99 -8.67 5.93 -13.68
N PHE A 100 -9.06 6.43 -12.50
CA PHE A 100 -10.44 6.49 -12.03
C PHE A 100 -11.01 7.91 -12.03
N SER A 101 -10.32 8.88 -12.64
CA SER A 101 -10.75 10.30 -12.63
C SER A 101 -12.03 10.56 -13.42
N THR A 102 -12.46 9.62 -14.27
CA THR A 102 -13.77 9.67 -14.95
C THR A 102 -14.93 9.38 -13.99
N HIS A 103 -14.67 8.65 -12.90
CA HIS A 103 -15.65 8.35 -11.86
C HIS A 103 -15.61 9.43 -10.77
N GLU A 104 -14.41 9.82 -10.33
CA GLU A 104 -14.20 10.89 -9.35
C GLU A 104 -13.00 11.76 -9.77
N PRO A 105 -13.24 12.95 -10.37
CA PRO A 105 -12.19 13.82 -10.87
C PRO A 105 -11.12 14.20 -9.85
N ALA A 106 -11.46 14.29 -8.56
CA ALA A 106 -10.51 14.63 -7.51
C ALA A 106 -9.37 13.60 -7.37
N LEU A 107 -9.59 12.34 -7.76
CA LEU A 107 -8.56 11.29 -7.74
C LEU A 107 -7.38 11.58 -8.69
N ALA A 108 -7.56 12.43 -9.70
CA ALA A 108 -6.47 12.85 -10.58
C ALA A 108 -5.34 13.55 -9.81
N PHE A 109 -5.65 14.31 -8.75
CA PHE A 109 -4.66 15.05 -7.97
C PHE A 109 -3.74 14.14 -7.15
N ALA A 110 -4.16 12.91 -6.84
CA ALA A 110 -3.32 11.95 -6.13
C ALA A 110 -2.13 11.48 -6.97
N THR A 111 -2.33 11.32 -8.28
CA THR A 111 -1.27 10.93 -9.23
C THR A 111 -0.53 12.13 -9.79
N GLY A 112 -1.26 13.14 -10.25
CA GLY A 112 -0.74 14.33 -10.90
C GLY A 112 -1.66 14.81 -12.03
N VAL A 113 -1.68 16.12 -12.21
CA VAL A 113 -2.46 16.80 -13.26
C VAL A 113 -1.53 17.52 -14.25
N PRO A 114 -1.96 17.80 -15.50
CA PRO A 114 -1.17 18.59 -16.43
C PRO A 114 -0.72 19.92 -15.81
N PHE A 115 0.54 20.28 -16.00
CA PHE A 115 1.17 21.47 -15.40
C PHE A 115 1.15 21.51 -13.86
N GLY A 116 1.01 20.35 -13.22
CA GLY A 116 1.02 20.19 -11.77
C GLY A 116 2.42 20.11 -11.15
N LEU A 117 2.45 19.48 -9.96
CA LEU A 117 3.65 19.33 -9.14
C LEU A 117 4.65 18.35 -9.77
N ASN A 118 5.95 18.62 -9.59
CA ASN A 118 6.99 17.62 -9.84
C ASN A 118 7.03 16.56 -8.74
N ALA A 119 7.82 15.49 -8.92
CA ALA A 119 7.87 14.37 -7.96
C ALA A 119 8.18 14.78 -6.51
N ARG A 120 9.11 15.73 -6.30
CA ARG A 120 9.47 16.20 -4.95
C ARG A 120 8.35 17.03 -4.32
N GLN A 121 7.70 17.87 -5.12
CA GLN A 121 6.58 18.68 -4.67
C GLN A 121 5.35 17.80 -4.37
N GLN A 122 5.06 16.81 -5.21
CA GLN A 122 3.97 15.85 -5.00
C GLN A 122 4.22 15.05 -3.71
N ALA A 123 5.44 14.58 -3.48
CA ALA A 123 5.81 13.89 -2.25
C ALA A 123 5.63 14.81 -1.02
N SER A 124 6.10 16.06 -1.08
CA SER A 124 5.93 17.03 0.00
C SER A 124 4.46 17.34 0.28
N TRP A 125 3.64 17.49 -0.76
CA TRP A 125 2.21 17.72 -0.62
C TRP A 125 1.52 16.50 0.02
N TRP A 126 1.89 15.29 -0.40
CA TRP A 126 1.35 14.05 0.13
C TRP A 126 1.65 13.86 1.61
N THR A 127 2.91 14.04 2.03
CA THR A 127 3.36 13.71 3.39
C THR A 127 3.16 14.85 4.39
N GLU A 128 3.36 16.10 3.97
CA GLU A 128 3.36 17.27 4.87
C GLU A 128 2.27 18.30 4.53
N GLY A 129 1.79 18.30 3.28
CA GLY A 129 0.86 19.30 2.76
C GLY A 129 -0.62 18.95 2.91
N GLY A 130 -0.95 17.88 3.64
CA GLY A 130 -2.33 17.39 3.82
C GLY A 130 -2.89 16.64 2.61
N GLY A 131 -2.05 16.29 1.63
CA GLY A 131 -2.49 15.64 0.40
C GLY A 131 -3.07 14.26 0.62
N ARG A 132 -2.45 13.45 1.50
CA ARG A 132 -2.97 12.13 1.85
C ARG A 132 -4.36 12.22 2.47
N GLU A 133 -4.55 13.11 3.43
CA GLU A 133 -5.82 13.27 4.14
C GLU A 133 -6.94 13.69 3.19
N LEU A 134 -6.65 14.60 2.26
CA LEU A 134 -7.61 15.00 1.22
C LEU A 134 -8.00 13.84 0.30
N ILE A 135 -7.02 13.02 -0.11
CA ILE A 135 -7.29 11.88 -0.99
C ILE A 135 -8.01 10.75 -0.25
N ASP A 136 -7.69 10.49 1.01
CA ASP A 136 -8.41 9.52 1.84
C ASP A 136 -9.88 9.92 2.03
N GLU A 137 -10.19 11.23 2.19
CA GLU A 137 -11.57 11.72 2.20
C GLU A 137 -12.32 11.42 0.90
N VAL A 138 -11.65 11.60 -0.25
CA VAL A 138 -12.20 11.28 -1.58
C VAL A 138 -12.40 9.77 -1.76
N LEU A 139 -11.55 8.95 -1.15
CA LEU A 139 -11.61 7.48 -1.24
C LEU A 139 -12.63 6.84 -0.28
N LYS A 140 -13.22 7.58 0.67
CA LYS A 140 -14.22 7.06 1.60
C LYS A 140 -15.39 6.31 0.94
N PRO A 141 -16.02 6.81 -0.15
CA PRO A 141 -17.10 6.09 -0.83
C PRO A 141 -16.64 4.77 -1.47
N PHE A 142 -15.34 4.63 -1.74
CA PHE A 142 -14.71 3.42 -2.25
C PHE A 142 -14.28 2.45 -1.14
N GLY A 143 -14.48 2.81 0.14
CA GLY A 143 -14.05 1.99 1.27
C GLY A 143 -12.54 1.80 1.35
N ALA A 144 -11.76 2.74 0.79
CA ALA A 144 -10.32 2.62 0.64
C ALA A 144 -9.57 3.79 1.30
N VAL A 145 -8.29 3.57 1.58
CA VAL A 145 -7.30 4.59 1.93
C VAL A 145 -6.10 4.44 1.01
N ALA A 146 -5.34 5.51 0.79
CA ALA A 146 -4.20 5.50 -0.10
C ALA A 146 -2.87 5.64 0.63
N LEU A 147 -1.88 4.91 0.12
CA LEU A 147 -0.47 5.07 0.46
C LEU A 147 0.29 5.40 -0.82
N ALA A 148 1.13 6.43 -0.78
CA ALA A 148 2.02 6.72 -1.90
C ALA A 148 3.04 5.58 -2.04
N CYS A 149 3.05 4.92 -3.20
CA CYS A 149 3.88 3.76 -3.48
C CYS A 149 4.58 3.91 -4.84
N GLY A 150 5.43 4.93 -4.96
CA GLY A 150 6.23 5.19 -6.16
C GLY A 150 5.86 6.45 -6.93
N ASN A 151 6.78 6.90 -7.78
CA ASN A 151 6.59 8.05 -8.67
C ASN A 151 7.53 7.90 -9.88
N THR A 152 7.02 8.08 -11.10
CA THR A 152 7.82 7.95 -12.33
C THR A 152 8.61 9.22 -12.68
N GLY A 153 8.36 10.32 -11.98
CA GLY A 153 8.90 11.64 -12.35
C GLY A 153 8.16 12.24 -13.55
N ALA A 154 8.85 13.12 -14.27
CA ALA A 154 8.32 13.68 -15.49
C ALA A 154 8.27 12.60 -16.58
N GLN A 155 7.07 12.33 -17.10
CA GLN A 155 6.90 11.42 -18.23
C GLN A 155 7.22 12.13 -19.55
N MET A 156 7.61 11.35 -20.55
CA MET A 156 7.78 11.85 -21.92
C MET A 156 6.43 12.20 -22.56
N GLY A 157 6.43 13.09 -23.55
CA GLY A 157 5.22 13.60 -24.19
C GLY A 157 4.48 12.63 -25.13
N GLY A 158 4.90 11.37 -25.20
CA GLY A 158 4.31 10.34 -26.07
C GLY A 158 5.20 9.96 -27.26
N TRP A 159 4.63 9.11 -28.12
CA TRP A 159 5.28 8.58 -29.33
C TRP A 159 4.42 8.91 -30.54
N PHE A 160 4.98 9.63 -31.52
CA PHE A 160 4.24 10.11 -32.69
C PHE A 160 4.91 9.63 -33.99
N ARG A 161 4.10 9.32 -35.02
CA ARG A 161 4.60 8.92 -36.34
C ARG A 161 5.08 10.09 -37.20
N LYS A 162 4.67 11.31 -36.85
CA LYS A 162 5.02 12.56 -37.51
C LYS A 162 5.43 13.59 -36.46
N GLU A 163 6.18 14.60 -36.88
CA GLU A 163 6.56 15.73 -36.03
C GLU A 163 5.33 16.59 -35.69
N VAL A 164 5.23 17.04 -34.44
CA VAL A 164 4.16 17.92 -33.94
C VAL A 164 4.77 19.30 -33.68
N LYS A 165 4.46 20.29 -34.54
CA LYS A 165 5.02 21.65 -34.51
C LYS A 165 4.01 22.69 -34.02
N THR A 166 2.74 22.46 -34.30
CA THR A 166 1.66 23.39 -34.00
C THR A 166 0.48 22.67 -33.33
N PRO A 167 -0.39 23.39 -32.62
CA PRO A 167 -1.60 22.78 -32.05
C PRO A 167 -2.50 22.08 -33.08
N ALA A 168 -2.52 22.53 -34.34
CA ALA A 168 -3.33 21.93 -35.39
C ALA A 168 -2.90 20.50 -35.73
N ASP A 169 -1.62 20.18 -35.56
CA ASP A 169 -1.06 18.86 -35.87
C ASP A 169 -1.65 17.77 -34.97
N PHE A 170 -2.20 18.13 -33.80
CA PHE A 170 -2.89 17.18 -32.91
C PHE A 170 -4.24 16.70 -33.44
N ASN A 171 -4.88 17.43 -34.36
CA ASN A 171 -6.17 17.03 -34.93
C ASN A 171 -6.05 15.88 -35.95
N GLU A 172 -4.83 15.59 -36.40
CA GLU A 172 -4.54 14.54 -37.38
C GLU A 172 -3.89 13.29 -36.76
N LEU A 173 -3.79 13.23 -35.43
CA LEU A 173 -3.16 12.14 -34.68
C LEU A 173 -4.09 10.95 -34.44
#